data_AF-A0AAU3IM86-F1
#
_entry.id   AF-A0AAU3IM86-F1
#
_cell.length_a   1.000
_cell.length_b   1.000
_cell.length_c   1.000
_cell.angle_alpha   90.00
_cell.angle_beta   90.00
_cell.angle_gamma   90.00
#
_symmetry.space_group_name_H-M   'P 1'
#
loop_
_entity.id
_entity.type
_entity.pdbx_description
1 polymer ?
#
loop_
_entity_poly.entity_id
_entity_poly.type
_entity_poly.pdbx_seq_one_letter_code
_entity_poly.pdbx_strand_id
1 'polypeptide(L)' 'MVYELCVSGGLVFIRRSVRKPTGLSVRETEWLLTARAMELWQRLLTGQAR' A
#
# COMPACT_ATOMS: atom_id res chain seq x y z
N MET A 1 -5.30 5.90 9.99
CA MET A 1 -5.06 5.47 8.60
C MET A 1 -3.83 4.59 8.62
N VAL A 2 -3.87 3.45 7.95
CA VAL A 2 -2.81 2.43 8.00
C VAL A 2 -2.45 2.03 6.57
N TYR A 3 -1.16 1.79 6.34
CA TYR A 3 -0.64 1.17 5.13
C TYR A 3 -0.01 -0.18 5.50
N GLU A 4 -0.22 -1.18 4.66
CA GLU A 4 0.29 -2.54 4.83
C GLU A 4 1.03 -2.96 3.56
N LEU A 5 2.21 -3.54 3.70
CA LEU A 5 3.01 -4.09 2.61
C LEU A 5 2.75 -5.60 2.52
N CYS A 6 2.03 -6.03 1.49
CA CYS A 6 1.57 -7.42 1.36
C CYS A 6 2.39 -8.16 0.29
N VAL A 7 3.03 -9.27 0.66
CA VAL A 7 3.98 -10.02 -0.20
C VAL A 7 3.45 -11.41 -0.52
N SER A 8 3.55 -11.82 -1.78
CA SER A 8 3.25 -13.19 -2.21
C SER A 8 4.00 -13.53 -3.49
N GLY A 9 4.72 -14.66 -3.52
CA GLY A 9 5.33 -15.18 -4.75
C GLY A 9 6.27 -14.20 -5.47
N GLY A 10 6.98 -13.33 -4.74
CA GLY A 10 7.87 -12.30 -5.32
C GLY A 10 7.16 -11.03 -5.83
N LEU A 11 5.82 -11.00 -5.76
CA LEU A 11 5.00 -9.84 -6.02
C LEU A 11 4.55 -9.19 -4.71
N VAL A 12 4.29 -7.89 -4.79
CA VAL A 12 3.91 -7.07 -3.65
C VAL A 12 2.80 -6.11 -4.07
N PHE A 13 1.81 -5.91 -3.21
CA PHE A 13 0.88 -4.79 -3.30
C PHE A 13 0.84 -4.04 -1.97
N ILE A 14 0.37 -2.79 -2.01
CA ILE A 14 0.23 -1.96 -0.82
C ILE A 14 -1.27 -1.76 -0.56
N ARG A 15 -1.72 -2.15 0.63
CA ARG A 15 -3.08 -1.92 1.09
C ARG A 15 -3.13 -0.66 1.93
N ARG A 16 -4.09 0.21 1.63
CA ARG A 16 -4.41 1.39 2.44
C ARG A 16 -5.78 1.22 3.09
N SER A 17 -5.79 1.28 4.42
CA SER A 17 -6.97 1.13 5.25
C SER A 17 -7.29 2.45 5.98
N VAL A 18 -8.47 3.01 5.71
CA VAL A 18 -8.95 4.28 6.31
C VAL A 18 -10.29 4.03 6.99
N ARG A 19 -10.30 4.14 8.32
CA ARG A 19 -11.56 4.20 9.09
C ARG A 19 -12.26 5.53 8.80
N LYS A 20 -13.52 5.44 8.38
CA LYS A 20 -14.43 6.57 8.16
C LYS A 20 -15.65 6.38 9.07
N PRO A 21 -16.45 7.44 9.32
CA PRO A 21 -17.70 7.31 10.08
C PRO A 21 -18.66 6.27 9.49
N THR A 22 -18.64 6.08 8.17
CA THR A 22 -19.48 5.13 7.44
C THR A 22 -18.91 3.72 7.34
N GLY A 23 -17.72 3.45 7.92
CA GLY A 23 -17.08 2.14 7.89
C GLY A 23 -15.61 2.17 7.44
N LEU A 24 -15.08 1.00 7.10
CA LEU A 24 -13.69 0.85 6.65
C LEU A 24 -13.60 1.00 5.13
N SER A 25 -12.77 1.95 4.67
CA SER A 25 -12.43 2.10 3.26
C SER A 25 -11.06 1.48 3.01
N VAL A 26 -11.02 0.46 2.15
CA VAL A 26 -9.80 -0.22 1.73
C VAL A 26 -9.52 0.11 0.26
N ARG A 27 -8.25 0.39 -0.06
CA ARG A 27 -7.76 0.50 -1.45
C ARG A 27 -6.45 -0.26 -1.57
N GLU A 28 -6.23 -0.86 -2.71
CA GLU A 28 -5.03 -1.64 -3.01
C GLU A 28 -4.39 -1.10 -4.29
N THR A 29 -3.07 -1.15 -4.37
CA THR A 29 -2.35 -0.97 -5.62
C THR A 29 -2.51 -2.22 -6.49
N GLU A 30 -2.09 -2.12 -7.75
CA GLU A 30 -1.78 -3.33 -8.51
C GLU A 30 -0.66 -4.14 -7.83
N TRP A 31 -0.54 -5.41 -8.21
CA TRP A 31 0.60 -6.25 -7.84
C TRP A 31 1.82 -5.82 -8.65
N LEU A 32 2.87 -5.45 -7.93
CA LEU A 32 4.13 -5.00 -8.49
C LEU A 32 5.24 -6.01 -8.20
N LEU A 33 6.27 -6.01 -9.05
CA LEU A 33 7.54 -6.62 -8.69
C LEU A 33 8.06 -5.99 -7.40
N THR A 34 8.67 -6.81 -6.53
CA THR A 34 9.16 -6.37 -5.21
C THR A 34 9.95 -5.06 -5.28
N ALA A 35 10.87 -4.91 -6.24
CA ALA A 35 11.68 -3.68 -6.38
C ALA A 35 10.80 -2.42 -6.56
N ARG A 36 9.82 -2.46 -7.47
CA ARG A 36 8.91 -1.34 -7.72
C ARG A 36 8.01 -1.03 -6.54
N ALA A 37 7.54 -2.08 -5.85
CA ALA A 37 6.71 -1.91 -4.67
C ALA A 37 7.50 -1.24 -3.52
N MET A 38 8.77 -1.59 -3.35
CA MET A 38 9.62 -0.98 -2.33
C MET A 38 9.89 0.51 -2.59
N GLU A 39 10.06 0.90 -3.84
CA GLU A 39 10.14 2.32 -4.23
C GLU A 39 8.85 3.07 -3.89
N LEU A 40 7.69 2.51 -4.24
CA LEU A 40 6.39 3.11 -3.90
C LEU A 40 6.18 3.17 -2.38
N TRP A 41 6.57 2.13 -1.66
CA TRP A 41 6.50 2.07 -0.20
C TRP A 41 7.31 3.18 0.46
N GLN A 42 8.56 3.39 0.03
CA GLN A 42 9.40 4.50 0.51
C GLN A 42 8.76 5.85 0.25
N ARG A 43 8.16 6.06 -0.93
CA ARG A 43 7.45 7.29 -1.27
C ARG A 43 6.22 7.51 -0.38
N LEU A 44 5.49 6.46 -0.02
CA LEU A 44 4.36 6.58 0.92
C LEU A 44 4.84 6.92 2.34
N LEU A 45 5.88 6.27 2.83
CA LEU A 45 6.43 6.53 4.18
C LEU A 45 7.01 7.94 4.32
N THR A 46 7.56 8.49 3.24
CA THR A 46 8.12 9.86 3.20
C THR A 46 7.10 10.92 2.81
N GLY A 47 5.84 10.56 2.56
CA GLY A 47 4.77 11.49 2.18
C GLY A 47 4.85 12.01 0.74
N GLN A 48 5.68 11.40 -0.12
CA GLN A 48 5.83 11.71 -1.54
C GLN A 48 4.78 11.01 -2.44
N ALA A 49 3.91 10.19 -1.84
CA ALA A 49 2.77 9.52 -2.48
C ALA A 49 1.60 9.40 -1.49
N ARG A 50 0.37 9.11 -1.95
CA ARG A 50 -0.81 8.97 -1.08
C ARG A 50 -1.86 7.96 -1.54
#